data_AF-A0A8T4VBX7-F1
#
_entry.id   AF-A0A8T4VBX7-F1
#
_cell.length_a   1.000
_cell.length_b   1.000
_cell.length_c   1.000
_cell.angle_alpha   90.00
_cell.angle_beta   90.00
_cell.angle_gamma   90.00
#
_symmetry.space_group_name_H-M   'P 1'
#
loop_
_entity.id
_entity.type
_entity.pdbx_description
1 polymer ?
#
loop_
_entity_poly.entity_id
_entity_poly.type
_entity_poly.pdbx_seq_one_letter_code
_entity_poly.pdbx_strand_id
1 'polypeptide(L)'
;MLGYTHDNNDIFVFFENDELSRLREEKIQGNHIHASHPDVIGDLETVVDEELCKKKMELIVTTIQKYQNGAISSMIVSIMQRVYDDLIKRGKYQLHEGYRHINFLDADRLNFSDKFLYNNLRTKL
;
A
#
# COMPACT_ATOMS: atom_id res chain seq x y z
N MET A 1 8.27 -1.15 4.99
CA MET A 1 7.05 -0.82 4.23
C MET A 1 6.22 0.15 5.05
N LEU A 2 5.80 1.23 4.42
CA LEU A 2 5.04 2.31 5.05
C LEU A 2 3.74 2.54 4.29
N GLY A 3 2.63 2.57 5.00
CA GLY A 3 1.29 2.82 4.47
C GLY A 3 0.73 4.15 4.93
N TYR A 4 -0.13 4.72 4.10
CA TYR A 4 -0.95 5.86 4.47
C TYR A 4 -2.34 5.76 3.84
N THR A 5 -3.37 5.96 4.66
CA THR A 5 -4.76 5.94 4.19
C THR A 5 -5.44 7.26 4.50
N HIS A 6 -6.10 7.84 3.49
CA HIS A 6 -6.90 9.06 3.64
C HIS A 6 -8.39 8.72 3.81
N ASP A 7 -9.18 9.67 4.31
CA ASP A 7 -10.60 9.45 4.64
C ASP A 7 -11.50 9.11 3.44
N ASN A 8 -11.08 9.45 2.23
CA ASN A 8 -11.74 9.04 0.98
C ASN A 8 -11.41 7.58 0.58
N ASN A 9 -10.62 6.87 1.39
CA ASN A 9 -10.02 5.56 1.12
C ASN A 9 -8.93 5.56 0.04
N ASP A 10 -8.27 6.70 -0.20
CA ASP A 10 -7.01 6.69 -0.94
C ASP A 10 -5.95 5.93 -0.12
N ILE A 11 -5.23 5.03 -0.77
CA ILE A 11 -4.22 4.16 -0.17
C ILE A 11 -2.88 4.46 -0.83
N PHE A 12 -1.88 4.75 -0.01
CA PHE A 12 -0.49 4.89 -0.43
C PHE A 12 0.33 3.80 0.28
N VAL A 13 1.09 3.04 -0.47
CA VAL A 13 2.01 2.00 0.04
C VAL A 13 3.39 2.27 -0.54
N PHE A 14 4.34 2.50 0.36
CA PHE A 14 5.75 2.73 0.06
C PHE A 14 6.55 1.48 0.43
N PHE A 15 7.19 0.87 -0.57
CA PHE A 15 8.13 -0.24 -0.38
C PHE A 15 9.52 0.31 -0.14
N GLU A 16 10.21 -0.21 0.87
CA GLU A 16 11.52 0.27 1.33
C GLU A 16 12.54 -0.88 1.31
N ASN A 17 13.85 -0.59 1.32
CA ASN A 17 14.89 -1.61 1.57
C ASN A 17 14.74 -2.91 0.74
N ASP A 18 14.58 -2.77 -0.58
CA ASP A 18 14.37 -3.89 -1.53
C ASP A 18 13.11 -4.74 -1.29
N GLU A 19 12.17 -4.30 -0.45
CA GLU A 19 10.90 -5.01 -0.18
C GLU A 19 10.12 -5.31 -1.45
N LEU A 20 10.15 -4.40 -2.42
CA LEU A 20 9.48 -4.61 -3.68
C LEU A 20 10.04 -5.83 -4.42
N SER A 21 11.36 -6.07 -4.40
CA SER A 21 11.95 -7.26 -5.03
C SER A 21 11.59 -8.55 -4.29
N ARG A 22 11.44 -8.49 -2.97
CA ARG A 22 11.09 -9.62 -2.10
C ARG A 22 9.61 -10.01 -2.18
N LEU A 23 8.73 -9.05 -2.49
CA LEU A 23 7.27 -9.22 -2.51
C LEU A 23 6.77 -10.34 -3.45
N ARG A 24 7.60 -10.79 -4.41
CA ARG A 24 7.30 -11.94 -5.25
C ARG A 24 7.32 -13.27 -4.50
N GLU A 25 8.19 -13.38 -3.51
CA GLU A 25 8.53 -14.65 -2.84
C GLU A 25 7.88 -14.74 -1.46
N GLU A 26 7.54 -13.58 -0.88
CA GLU A 26 6.99 -13.52 0.46
C GLU A 26 6.03 -12.35 0.65
N LYS A 27 5.32 -12.41 1.78
CA LYS A 27 4.48 -11.32 2.26
C LYS A 27 5.37 -10.25 2.88
N ILE A 28 5.13 -8.99 2.53
CA ILE A 28 5.81 -7.86 3.13
C ILE A 28 4.91 -7.26 4.19
N GLN A 29 5.47 -7.05 5.38
CA GLN A 29 4.79 -6.44 6.52
C GLN A 29 5.33 -5.04 6.77
N GLY A 30 4.47 -4.19 7.33
CA GLY A 30 4.79 -2.81 7.64
C GLY A 30 3.70 -2.19 8.49
N ASN A 31 3.76 -0.87 8.58
CA ASN A 31 2.80 -0.08 9.35
C ASN A 31 2.06 0.87 8.43
N HIS A 32 0.83 1.22 8.76
CA HIS A 32 0.11 2.29 8.09
C HIS A 32 -0.43 3.33 9.09
N ILE A 33 -0.54 4.57 8.61
CA ILE A 33 -1.07 5.70 9.36
C ILE A 33 -2.39 6.15 8.71
N HIS A 34 -3.42 6.37 9.52
CA HIS A 34 -4.70 6.88 9.04
C HIS A 34 -4.81 8.40 9.20
N ALA A 35 -5.23 9.12 8.16
CA ALA A 35 -5.31 10.59 8.16
C ALA A 35 -6.17 11.16 9.31
N SER A 36 -7.42 10.67 9.46
CA SER A 36 -8.29 11.07 10.59
C SER A 36 -7.85 10.58 11.98
N HIS A 37 -6.93 9.61 12.06
CA HIS A 37 -6.50 9.02 13.34
C HIS A 37 -4.97 8.88 13.36
N PRO A 38 -4.22 10.00 13.28
CA PRO A 38 -2.78 9.97 13.06
C PRO A 38 -1.99 9.39 14.24
N ASP A 39 -2.59 9.35 15.42
CA ASP A 39 -2.03 8.73 16.63
C ASP A 39 -2.20 7.20 16.67
N VAL A 40 -2.94 6.65 15.71
CA VAL A 40 -3.17 5.20 15.57
C VAL A 40 -2.31 4.69 14.42
N ILE A 41 -1.37 3.81 14.77
CA ILE A 41 -0.56 3.06 13.81
C ILE A 41 -1.16 1.67 13.70
N GLY A 42 -1.57 1.27 12.50
CA GLY A 42 -2.11 -0.05 12.24
C GLY A 42 -1.17 -0.91 11.41
N ASP A 43 -1.43 -2.21 11.38
CA ASP A 43 -0.62 -3.16 10.62
C ASP A 43 -0.91 -3.04 9.12
N LEU A 44 0.12 -3.22 8.30
CA LEU A 44 0.01 -3.30 6.85
C LEU A 44 0.68 -4.58 6.36
N GLU A 45 -0.03 -5.37 5.57
CA GLU A 45 0.52 -6.51 4.83
C GLU A 45 0.30 -6.30 3.34
N THR A 46 1.30 -6.62 2.52
CA THR A 46 1.15 -6.67 1.06
C THR A 46 1.68 -8.00 0.53
N VAL A 47 0.98 -8.56 -0.46
CA VAL A 47 1.33 -9.85 -1.08
C VAL A 47 0.97 -9.87 -2.56
N VAL A 48 1.79 -10.55 -3.36
CA VAL A 48 1.40 -10.95 -4.72
C VAL A 48 0.52 -12.20 -4.63
N ASP A 49 -0.72 -12.09 -5.07
CA ASP A 49 -1.68 -13.19 -5.05
C ASP A 49 -1.94 -13.70 -6.47
N GLU A 50 -1.37 -14.86 -6.79
CA GLU A 50 -1.52 -15.52 -8.09
C GLU A 50 -2.95 -16.03 -8.34
N GLU A 51 -3.73 -16.27 -7.27
CA GLU A 51 -5.11 -16.75 -7.37
C GLU A 51 -6.09 -15.62 -7.70
N LEU A 52 -5.71 -14.34 -7.54
CA LEU A 52 -6.50 -13.21 -8.03
C LEU A 52 -6.79 -13.33 -9.53
N CYS A 53 -5.81 -13.82 -10.31
CA CYS A 53 -5.96 -14.11 -11.74
C CYS A 53 -7.11 -15.07 -12.05
N LYS A 54 -7.45 -15.96 -11.10
CA LYS A 54 -8.47 -17.00 -11.29
C LYS A 54 -9.83 -16.58 -10.75
N LYS A 55 -9.89 -15.65 -9.79
CA LYS A 55 -11.11 -15.39 -9.00
C LYS A 55 -11.93 -14.16 -9.40
N LYS A 56 -11.39 -13.13 -10.09
CA LYS A 56 -12.16 -11.98 -10.66
C LYS A 56 -11.22 -10.96 -11.35
N MET A 57 -11.80 -10.07 -12.17
CA MET A 57 -11.12 -9.02 -12.96
C MET A 57 -10.41 -7.90 -12.16
N GLU A 58 -10.31 -8.02 -10.84
CA GLU A 58 -9.77 -6.96 -9.99
C GLU A 58 -8.25 -7.06 -9.93
N LEU A 59 -7.57 -5.93 -10.20
CA LEU A 59 -6.11 -5.87 -10.22
C LEU A 59 -5.51 -5.84 -8.81
N ILE A 60 -6.27 -5.33 -7.84
CA ILE A 60 -5.88 -5.13 -6.45
C ILE A 60 -7.09 -5.42 -5.57
N VAL A 61 -6.91 -6.17 -4.49
CA VAL A 61 -7.93 -6.40 -3.46
C VAL A 61 -7.40 -5.90 -2.12
N THR A 62 -8.22 -5.10 -1.43
CA THR A 62 -7.87 -4.57 -0.10
C THR A 62 -8.84 -5.12 0.95
N THR A 63 -8.31 -5.74 2.00
CA THR A 63 -9.08 -6.17 3.19
C THR A 63 -8.73 -5.25 4.36
N ILE A 64 -9.74 -4.65 4.98
CA ILE A 64 -9.57 -3.65 6.05
C ILE A 64 -10.26 -4.13 7.32
N GLN A 65 -9.55 -4.07 8.45
CA GLN A 65 -10.10 -4.21 9.79
C GLN A 65 -10.04 -2.87 10.52
N LYS A 66 -11.07 -2.59 11.33
CA LYS A 66 -11.20 -1.32 12.06
C LYS A 66 -11.40 -1.56 13.55
N TYR A 67 -10.83 -0.68 14.36
CA TYR A 67 -11.18 -0.55 15.77
C TYR A 67 -12.63 -0.05 15.95
N GLN A 68 -13.15 -0.12 17.18
CA GLN A 68 -14.50 0.35 17.50
C GLN A 68 -14.73 1.84 17.21
N ASN A 69 -13.68 2.66 17.31
CA ASN A 69 -13.72 4.08 16.97
C ASN A 69 -13.67 4.36 15.45
N GLY A 70 -13.60 3.31 14.61
CA GLY A 70 -13.56 3.43 13.16
C GLY A 70 -12.16 3.61 12.55
N ALA A 71 -11.11 3.78 13.37
CA ALA A 71 -9.73 3.81 12.89
C ALA A 71 -9.33 2.44 12.30
N ILE A 72 -8.56 2.45 11.22
CA ILE A 72 -8.08 1.21 10.60
C ILE A 72 -7.00 0.59 11.50
N SER A 73 -7.22 -0.64 11.92
CA SER A 73 -6.29 -1.41 12.77
C SER A 73 -5.34 -2.26 11.94
N SER A 74 -5.82 -2.80 10.82
CA SER A 74 -5.03 -3.64 9.92
C SER A 74 -5.55 -3.50 8.49
N MET A 75 -4.62 -3.50 7.55
CA MET A 75 -4.90 -3.50 6.12
C MET A 75 -4.05 -4.57 5.43
N ILE A 76 -4.71 -5.44 4.67
CA ILE A 76 -4.07 -6.44 3.82
C ILE A 76 -4.34 -6.06 2.37
N VAL A 77 -3.27 -5.93 1.59
CA VAL A 77 -3.32 -5.56 0.18
C VAL A 77 -2.80 -6.72 -0.67
N SER A 78 -3.69 -7.36 -1.41
CA SER A 78 -3.32 -8.39 -2.38
C SER A 78 -3.27 -7.78 -3.77
N ILE A 79 -2.13 -7.93 -4.46
CA ILE A 79 -1.95 -7.41 -5.82
C ILE A 79 -1.82 -8.56 -6.82
N MET A 80 -2.40 -8.39 -8.00
CA MET A 80 -2.25 -9.33 -9.10
C MET A 80 -0.80 -9.32 -9.62
N GLN A 81 -0.29 -10.46 -10.09
CA GLN A 81 1.07 -10.58 -10.65
C GLN A 81 1.40 -9.48 -11.68
N ARG A 82 0.44 -9.14 -12.56
CA ARG A 82 0.64 -8.09 -13.58
C ARG A 82 0.90 -6.70 -12.98
N VAL A 83 0.21 -6.37 -11.88
CA VAL A 83 0.40 -5.10 -11.16
C VAL A 83 1.81 -5.04 -10.58
N TYR A 84 2.24 -6.15 -9.97
CA TYR A 84 3.59 -6.30 -9.47
C TYR A 84 4.66 -6.13 -10.57
N ASP A 85 4.47 -6.76 -11.73
CA ASP A 85 5.42 -6.67 -12.85
C ASP A 85 5.58 -5.22 -13.34
N ASP A 86 4.46 -4.49 -13.45
CA ASP A 86 4.48 -3.07 -13.81
C ASP A 86 5.14 -2.21 -12.72
N LEU A 87 4.87 -2.51 -11.45
CA LEU A 87 5.46 -1.84 -10.29
C LEU A 87 6.98 -2.02 -10.25
N ILE A 88 7.50 -3.23 -10.42
CA ILE A 88 8.94 -3.53 -10.50
C ILE A 88 9.62 -2.76 -11.64
N LYS A 89 8.98 -2.75 -12.81
CA LYS A 89 9.54 -2.11 -14.00
C LYS A 89 9.62 -0.60 -13.87
N ARG A 90 8.62 0.01 -13.23
CA ARG A 90 8.46 1.48 -13.21
C ARG A 90 8.83 2.12 -11.88
N GLY A 91 8.98 1.34 -10.81
CA GLY A 91 9.05 1.83 -9.43
C GLY A 91 7.74 2.43 -8.92
N LYS A 92 6.65 2.35 -9.70
CA LYS A 92 5.34 2.87 -9.31
C LYS A 92 4.21 2.17 -10.04
N TYR A 93 3.07 2.04 -9.37
CA TYR A 93 1.81 1.63 -9.95
C TYR A 93 0.67 2.42 -9.32
N GLN A 94 -0.27 2.86 -10.14
CA GLN A 94 -1.42 3.63 -9.69
C GLN A 94 -2.70 3.06 -10.30
N LEU A 95 -3.71 2.85 -9.47
CA LEU A 95 -5.05 2.50 -9.89
C LEU A 95 -6.02 3.57 -9.41
N HIS A 96 -6.92 3.97 -10.31
CA HIS A 96 -8.00 4.90 -10.00
C HIS A 96 -9.33 4.18 -10.24
N GLU A 97 -10.13 4.05 -9.17
CA GLU A 97 -11.47 3.47 -9.23
C GLU A 97 -12.47 4.41 -8.54
N GLY A 98 -13.28 5.10 -9.36
CA GLY A 98 -14.25 6.08 -8.89
C GLY A 98 -13.59 7.27 -8.21
N TYR A 99 -13.62 7.34 -6.88
CA TYR A 99 -13.00 8.41 -6.08
C TYR A 99 -11.80 7.93 -5.26
N ARG A 100 -11.35 6.70 -5.47
CA ARG A 100 -10.24 6.07 -4.73
C ARG A 100 -9.01 5.93 -5.60
N HIS A 101 -7.87 6.30 -5.05
CA HIS A 101 -6.55 6.08 -5.62
C HIS A 101 -5.80 5.06 -4.79
N ILE A 102 -5.27 4.04 -5.45
CA ILE A 102 -4.33 3.10 -4.85
C ILE A 102 -2.98 3.36 -5.49
N ASN A 103 -2.01 3.79 -4.68
CA ASN A 103 -0.67 4.16 -5.10
C ASN A 103 0.35 3.22 -4.46
N PHE A 104 1.05 2.46 -5.29
CA PHE A 104 2.22 1.69 -4.89
C PHE A 104 3.47 2.38 -5.39
N LEU A 105 4.44 2.57 -4.51
CA LEU A 105 5.61 3.39 -4.76
C LEU A 105 6.86 2.71 -4.20
N ASP A 106 7.90 2.60 -5.02
CA ASP A 106 9.24 2.24 -4.58
C ASP A 106 9.90 3.47 -3.94
N ALA A 107 10.24 3.38 -2.64
CA ALA A 107 10.79 4.48 -1.86
C ALA A 107 12.12 5.01 -2.42
N ASP A 108 12.88 4.17 -3.12
CA ASP A 108 14.16 4.55 -3.71
C ASP A 108 13.99 5.29 -5.05
N ARG A 109 12.78 5.30 -5.61
CA ARG A 109 12.45 5.88 -6.93
C ARG A 109 11.39 6.97 -6.86
N LEU A 110 11.14 7.51 -5.67
CA LEU A 110 10.14 8.57 -5.47
C LEU A 110 10.51 9.86 -6.23
N ASN A 111 9.49 10.49 -6.82
CA ASN A 111 9.59 11.87 -7.29
C ASN A 111 9.55 12.84 -6.09
N PHE A 112 9.68 14.14 -6.37
CA PHE A 112 9.72 15.16 -5.32
C PHE A 112 8.46 15.19 -4.42
N SER A 113 7.26 15.12 -4.98
CA SER A 113 6.01 15.18 -4.20
C SER A 113 5.81 13.94 -3.33
N ASP A 114 6.07 12.77 -3.91
CA ASP A 114 5.89 11.50 -3.20
C ASP A 114 6.95 11.35 -2.09
N LYS A 115 8.17 11.83 -2.35
CA LYS A 115 9.25 11.87 -1.35
C LYS A 115 8.92 12.78 -0.18
N PHE A 116 8.25 13.90 -0.40
CA PHE A 116 7.80 14.78 0.68
C PHE A 116 6.78 14.07 1.58
N LEU A 117 5.76 13.43 1.00
CA LEU A 117 4.77 12.65 1.74
C LEU A 117 5.44 11.51 2.53
N TYR A 118 6.28 10.71 1.86
CA TYR A 118 7.01 9.61 2.47
C TYR A 118 7.86 10.05 3.68
N ASN A 119 8.65 11.12 3.54
CA ASN A 119 9.49 11.63 4.62
C ASN A 119 8.66 12.10 5.83
N ASN A 120 7.54 12.80 5.59
CA ASN A 120 6.66 13.25 6.66
C ASN A 120 6.02 12.09 7.43
N LEU A 121 5.72 10.99 6.74
CA LEU A 121 5.19 9.78 7.39
C LEU A 121 6.28 9.07 8.19
N ARG A 122 7.51 9.00 7.66
CA ARG A 122 8.64 8.34 8.34
C ARG A 122 9.01 9.00 9.65
N THR A 123 8.79 10.31 9.83
CA THR A 123 9.03 10.98 11.11
C THR A 123 8.00 10.65 12.21
N LYS A 124 6.93 9.93 11.87
CA LYS A 124 5.86 9.55 12.80
C LYS A 124 6.00 8.12 13.34
N LEU A 125 6.98 7.36 12.87
CA LEU A 125 7.34 6.02 13.34
C LEU A 125 8.69 6.06 14.08
#